data_AF-A0A2V4C725-F1
#
_entry.id   AF-A0A2V4C725-F1
#
_cell.length_a   1.000
_cell.length_b   1.000
_cell.length_c   1.000
_cell.angle_alpha   90.00
_cell.angle_beta   90.00
_cell.angle_gamma   90.00
#
_symmetry.space_group_name_H-M   'P 1'
#
loop_
_entity.id
_entity.type
_entity.pdbx_description
1 polymer ?
#
loop_
_entity_poly.entity_id
_entity_poly.type
_entity_poly.pdbx_seq_one_letter_code
_entity_poly.pdbx_strand_id
1 'polypeptide(L)' 'MKNLANDYTVNHNPAKGFRIHLLVFVFTIPAIWIIWFFTDRTYPWPAWQTTVWAIGLLFHYLGIFVFKKTNKN' A
#
# COMPACT_ATOMS: atom_id res chain seq x y z
N MET A 1 33.74 20.59 3.44
CA MET A 1 32.65 19.93 2.68
C MET A 1 32.12 18.63 3.34
N LYS A 2 32.25 18.42 4.66
CA LYS A 2 31.73 17.21 5.34
C LYS A 2 30.40 17.45 6.08
N ASN A 3 29.95 18.71 6.15
CA ASN A 3 28.83 19.13 6.98
C ASN A 3 27.53 19.35 6.18
N LEU A 4 27.59 19.24 4.84
CA LEU A 4 26.42 19.41 3.95
C LEU A 4 25.66 18.09 3.75
N ALA A 5 26.29 16.94 3.99
CA ALA A 5 25.73 15.61 3.71
C ALA A 5 24.76 15.08 4.78
N ASN A 6 24.68 15.72 5.95
CA ASN A 6 23.88 15.24 7.09
C ASN A 6 22.46 15.83 7.17
N ASP A 7 22.12 16.82 6.34
CA ASP A 7 20.87 17.58 6.49
C ASP A 7 19.67 17.02 5.70
N TYR A 8 19.89 16.01 4.84
CA TYR A 8 18.82 15.33 4.10
C TYR A 8 18.56 13.93 4.67
N THR A 9 18.31 13.87 5.98
CA THR A 9 17.65 12.69 6.56
C THR A 9 16.16 12.79 6.24
N VAL A 10 15.77 12.30 5.05
CA VAL A 10 14.35 12.13 4.72
C VAL A 10 13.78 11.23 5.81
N ASN A 11 12.90 11.79 6.65
CA ASN A 11 12.22 11.05 7.70
C ASN A 11 11.32 10.01 7.03
N HIS A 12 11.85 8.81 6.84
CA HIS A 12 11.14 7.70 6.26
C HIS A 12 10.13 7.18 7.28
N ASN A 13 8.91 7.69 7.21
CA ASN A 13 7.79 7.23 8.04
C ASN A 13 7.06 6.07 7.31
N PRO A 14 7.36 4.80 7.63
CA PRO A 14 6.72 3.66 6.98
C PRO A 14 5.20 3.65 7.14
N ALA A 15 4.67 4.18 8.25
CA ALA A 15 3.23 4.28 8.45
C ALA A 15 2.57 5.27 7.48
N LYS A 16 3.28 6.32 7.04
CA LYS A 16 2.80 7.22 5.98
C LYS A 16 2.68 6.46 4.66
N GLY A 17 3.67 5.61 4.32
CA GLY A 17 3.61 4.74 3.15
C GLY A 17 2.41 3.80 3.19
N PHE A 18 2.15 3.15 4.33
CA PHE A 18 0.97 2.30 4.50
C PHE A 18 -0.35 3.06 4.32
N ARG A 19 -0.49 4.25 4.91
CA ARG A 19 -1.71 5.08 4.75
C ARG A 19 -1.98 5.43 3.29
N ILE A 20 -0.95 5.76 2.52
CA ILE A 20 -1.09 6.04 1.08
C ILE A 20 -1.54 4.78 0.35
N HIS A 21 -0.90 3.63 0.58
CA HIS A 21 -1.29 2.36 -0.06
C HIS A 21 -2.76 2.01 0.28
N LEU A 22 -3.17 2.18 1.54
CA LEU A 22 -4.56 1.98 1.96
C LEU A 22 -5.53 2.92 1.26
N LEU A 23 -5.22 4.21 1.16
CA LEU A 23 -6.07 5.18 0.46
C LEU A 23 -6.22 4.82 -1.02
N VAL A 24 -5.12 4.52 -1.70
CA VAL A 24 -5.14 4.08 -3.10
C VAL A 24 -5.99 2.82 -3.25
N PHE A 25 -5.86 1.84 -2.35
CA PHE A 25 -6.69 0.62 -2.37
C PHE A 25 -8.19 0.96 -2.21
N VAL A 26 -8.54 1.77 -1.22
CA VAL A 26 -9.94 2.14 -0.90
C VAL A 26 -10.63 2.91 -2.02
N PHE A 27 -9.91 3.75 -2.77
CA PHE A 27 -10.51 4.50 -3.89
C PHE A 27 -10.46 3.74 -5.22
N THR A 28 -9.34 3.07 -5.52
CA THR A 28 -9.14 2.39 -6.80
C THR A 28 -10.00 1.14 -6.92
N ILE A 29 -10.14 0.33 -5.86
CA ILE A 29 -10.92 -0.91 -5.92
C ILE A 29 -12.40 -0.61 -6.26
N PRO A 30 -13.13 0.26 -5.54
CA PRO A 30 -14.50 0.59 -5.91
C PRO A 30 -14.62 1.20 -7.30
N ALA A 31 -13.69 2.09 -7.71
CA ALA A 31 -13.71 2.67 -9.05
C ALA A 31 -13.59 1.59 -10.15
N ILE A 32 -12.69 0.62 -9.97
CA ILE A 32 -12.55 -0.52 -10.88
C ILE A 32 -13.83 -1.36 -10.92
N TRP A 33 -14.43 -1.66 -9.77
CA TRP A 33 -15.68 -2.43 -9.71
C TRP A 33 -16.85 -1.68 -10.35
N ILE A 34 -16.91 -0.35 -10.20
CA ILE A 34 -17.87 0.51 -10.91
C ILE A 34 -17.66 0.42 -12.43
N ILE A 35 -16.43 0.55 -12.91
CA ILE A 35 -16.11 0.44 -14.35
C ILE A 35 -16.56 -0.93 -14.88
N TRP A 36 -16.24 -2.02 -14.18
CA TRP A 36 -16.67 -3.36 -14.57
C TRP A 36 -18.19 -3.51 -14.58
N PHE A 37 -18.88 -2.94 -13.59
CA PHE A 37 -20.34 -2.98 -13.52
C PHE A 37 -21.01 -2.31 -14.71
N PHE A 38 -20.43 -1.22 -15.23
CA PHE A 38 -20.95 -0.44 -16.36
C PHE A 38 -20.41 -0.86 -17.74
N THR A 39 -19.51 -1.83 -17.82
CA THR A 39 -18.89 -2.28 -19.08
C THR A 39 -19.29 -3.72 -19.39
N ASP A 40 -18.37 -4.67 -19.22
CA ASP A 40 -18.58 -6.08 -19.50
C ASP A 40 -18.47 -6.91 -18.22
N ARG A 41 -19.57 -7.61 -17.91
CA ARG A 41 -19.72 -8.46 -16.72
C ARG A 41 -19.51 -9.95 -16.99
N THR A 42 -19.20 -10.34 -18.23
CA THR A 42 -18.98 -11.75 -18.60
C THR A 42 -17.75 -12.35 -17.93
N TYR A 43 -16.72 -11.55 -17.68
CA TYR A 43 -15.51 -11.95 -16.98
C TYR A 43 -15.23 -11.04 -15.76
N PRO A 44 -15.28 -11.54 -14.52
CA PRO A 44 -15.10 -10.75 -13.30
C PRO A 44 -13.63 -10.45 -13.01
N TRP A 45 -12.94 -9.81 -13.95
CA TRP A 45 -11.52 -9.46 -13.81
C TRP A 45 -11.17 -8.60 -12.58
N PRO A 46 -12.05 -7.73 -12.04
CA PRO A 46 -11.74 -7.01 -10.81
C PRO A 46 -11.50 -7.93 -9.61
N ALA A 47 -12.06 -9.14 -9.61
CA ALA A 47 -11.99 -10.04 -8.46
C ALA A 47 -10.55 -10.46 -8.19
N TRP A 48 -9.84 -10.99 -9.19
CA TRP A 48 -8.45 -11.43 -9.00
C TRP A 48 -7.50 -10.25 -8.77
N GLN A 49 -7.73 -9.09 -9.41
CA GLN A 49 -7.01 -7.84 -9.14
C GLN A 49 -7.16 -7.42 -7.67
N THR A 50 -8.39 -7.40 -7.16
CA THR A 50 -8.70 -7.06 -5.77
C THR A 50 -8.00 -8.01 -4.81
N THR A 51 -8.03 -9.33 -5.08
CA THR A 51 -7.39 -10.34 -4.24
C THR A 51 -5.88 -10.14 -4.14
N VAL A 52 -5.18 -9.98 -5.26
CA VAL A 52 -3.72 -9.79 -5.26
C VAL A 52 -3.33 -8.50 -4.54
N TRP A 53 -4.06 -7.41 -4.78
CA TRP A 53 -3.81 -6.14 -4.09
C TRP A 53 -4.11 -6.22 -2.59
N ALA A 54 -5.16 -6.92 -2.18
CA ALA A 54 -5.49 -7.10 -0.77
C ALA A 54 -4.37 -7.88 -0.04
N ILE A 55 -3.79 -8.87 -0.70
CA ILE A 55 -2.61 -9.59 -0.20
C ILE A 55 -1.42 -8.61 -0.04
N GLY A 56 -1.15 -7.76 -1.04
CA GLY A 56 -0.11 -6.74 -0.95
C GLY A 56 -0.32 -5.75 0.22
N LEU A 57 -1.57 -5.31 0.42
CA LEU A 57 -1.96 -4.44 1.53
C LEU A 57 -1.75 -5.13 2.89
N LEU A 58 -2.12 -6.42 2.99
CA LEU A 58 -1.91 -7.24 4.19
C LEU A 58 -0.41 -7.36 4.51
N PHE A 59 0.43 -7.70 3.54
CA PHE A 59 1.87 -7.81 3.79
C PHE A 59 2.51 -6.46 4.11
N HIS A 60 2.02 -5.36 3.54
CA HIS A 60 2.48 -4.02 3.93
C HIS A 60 2.12 -3.72 5.40
N TYR A 61 0.89 -4.04 5.82
CA TYR A 61 0.46 -3.93 7.22
C TYR A 61 1.36 -4.75 8.14
N LEU A 62 1.57 -6.04 7.82
CA LEU A 62 2.42 -6.92 8.62
C LEU A 62 3.85 -6.38 8.72
N GLY A 63 4.42 -5.89 7.63
CA GLY A 63 5.77 -5.31 7.60
C GLY A 63 5.93 -4.09 8.51
N ILE A 64 4.91 -3.23 8.63
CA ILE A 64 5.00 -2.00 9.43
C ILE A 64 4.62 -2.23 10.89
N PHE A 65 3.57 -3.01 11.15
CA PHE A 65 2.95 -3.09 12.48
C PHE A 65 3.27 -4.37 13.24
N VAL A 66 3.54 -5.48 12.55
CA VAL A 66 3.77 -6.79 13.19
C VAL A 66 5.25 -7.14 13.24
N PHE A 67 5.95 -6.98 12.12
CA PHE A 67 7.36 -7.38 11.99
C PHE A 67 8.35 -6.27 12.34
N LYS A 68 7.90 -5.18 12.98
CA LYS A 68 8.79 -4.11 13.42
C LYS A 68 9.82 -4.68 14.39
N LYS A 69 11.05 -4.86 13.91
CA LYS A 69 12.15 -5.44 14.68
C LYS A 69 12.47 -4.52 15.86
N THR A 70 12.13 -4.95 17.07
CA THR A 70 12.69 -4.36 18.29
C THR A 70 14.15 -4.79 18.35
N ASN A 71 15.09 -3.88 18.08
CA ASN A 71 16.47 -4.10 18.50
C ASN A 71 16.45 -4.14 20.03
N LYS A 72 16.50 -5.34 20.60
CA LYS A 72 16.84 -5.52 22.00
C LYS A 72 18.36 -5.44 22.10
N ASN A 73 18.81 -4.36 22.73
CA ASN A 73 20.18 -4.13 23.18
C ASN A 73 20.56 -5.22 24.19
#